data_AF-A0A7X6TI77-F1
#
_entry.id   AF-A0A7X6TI77-F1
#
_cell.length_a   1.000
_cell.length_b   1.000
_cell.length_c   1.000
_cell.angle_alpha   90.00
_cell.angle_beta   90.00
_cell.angle_gamma   90.00
#
_symmetry.space_group_name_H-M   'P 1'
#
loop_
_entity.id
_entity.type
_entity.pdbx_description
1 polymer ?
#
loop_
_entity_poly.entity_id
_entity_poly.type
_entity_poly.pdbx_seq_one_letter_code
_entity_poly.pdbx_strand_id
1 'polypeptide(L)' 'MKIRSLALLVALALTVACATPAPAVDTAKPVKIGVAGAHSGDLASYGLPTLKAAQLIVKDINERGGLNGRP' A
#
# COMPACT_ATOMS: atom_id res chain seq x y z
N MET A 1 4.99 -26.80 41.44
CA MET A 1 4.94 -27.07 39.99
C MET A 1 3.71 -26.46 39.32
N LYS A 2 2.49 -26.60 39.88
CA LYS A 2 1.23 -26.09 39.30
C LYS A 2 1.20 -24.57 38.95
N ILE A 3 1.83 -23.72 39.77
CA ILE A 3 1.87 -22.26 39.57
C ILE A 3 2.79 -21.84 38.41
N ARG A 4 3.92 -22.55 38.19
CA ARG A 4 4.83 -22.29 37.06
C ARG A 4 4.19 -22.73 35.73
N SER A 5 3.46 -23.85 35.74
CA SER A 5 2.67 -24.33 34.61
C SER A 5 1.57 -23.34 34.23
N LEU A 6 0.89 -22.76 35.22
CA LEU A 6 -0.17 -21.77 35.01
C LEU A 6 0.38 -20.44 34.46
N ALA A 7 1.52 -19.99 34.97
CA ALA A 7 2.20 -18.80 34.45
C ALA A 7 2.65 -18.96 32.99
N LEU A 8 3.12 -20.16 32.61
CA LEU A 8 3.51 -20.47 31.23
C LEU A 8 2.29 -20.48 30.28
N LEU A 9 1.15 -21.02 30.74
CA LEU A 9 -0.11 -21.05 29.99
C LEU A 9 -0.67 -19.64 29.77
N VAL A 10 -0.59 -18.76 30.77
CA VAL A 10 -1.04 -17.36 30.65
C VAL A 10 -0.13 -16.57 29.71
N ALA A 11 1.19 -16.77 29.76
CA ALA A 11 2.12 -16.13 28.83
C ALA A 11 1.86 -16.58 27.38
N LEU A 12 1.59 -17.86 27.15
CA LEU A 12 1.26 -18.39 25.84
C LEU A 12 -0.08 -17.83 25.32
N ALA A 13 -1.10 -17.76 26.18
CA ALA A 13 -2.40 -17.16 25.82
C ALA A 13 -2.28 -15.67 25.46
N LEU A 14 -1.41 -14.92 26.14
CA LEU A 14 -1.19 -13.50 25.86
C LEU A 14 -0.48 -13.28 24.51
N THR A 15 0.45 -14.17 24.13
CA THR A 15 1.11 -14.11 22.82
C THR A 15 0.17 -14.45 21.65
N VAL A 16 -0.82 -15.33 21.87
CA VAL A 16 -1.82 -15.67 20.85
C VAL A 16 -2.86 -14.57 20.67
N ALA A 17 -3.22 -13.85 21.74
CA ALA A 17 -4.19 -12.76 21.68
C ALA A 17 -3.69 -11.52 20.91
N CYS A 18 -2.37 -11.29 20.84
CA CYS A 18 -1.76 -10.23 20.01
C CYS A 18 -1.52 -10.64 18.55
N ALA A 19 -1.74 -11.91 18.20
CA ALA A 19 -1.46 -12.43 16.86
C ALA A 19 -2.68 -12.36 15.91
N THR A 20 -3.66 -11.48 16.17
CA THR A 20 -4.73 -11.25 15.20
C THR A 20 -4.12 -10.61 13.96
N PRO A 21 -4.09 -11.29 12.78
CA PRO A 21 -3.62 -10.66 11.57
C PRO A 21 -4.55 -9.47 11.28
N ALA A 22 -3.96 -8.28 11.15
CA ALA A 22 -4.68 -7.11 10.66
C ALA A 22 -5.35 -7.47 9.32
N PRO A 23 -6.53 -6.92 9.00
CA PRO A 23 -7.18 -7.19 7.72
C PRO A 23 -6.17 -6.92 6.61
N ALA A 24 -5.87 -7.95 5.83
CA ALA A 24 -4.97 -7.84 4.70
C ALA A 24 -5.57 -6.83 3.72
N VAL A 25 -5.00 -5.61 3.68
CA VAL A 25 -5.23 -4.70 2.57
C VAL A 25 -4.73 -5.44 1.35
N ASP A 26 -5.59 -5.63 0.35
CA ASP A 26 -5.26 -6.33 -0.90
C ASP A 26 -4.24 -5.50 -1.69
N THR A 27 -2.98 -5.61 -1.27
CA THR A 27 -1.85 -4.82 -1.79
C THR A 27 -1.50 -5.22 -3.23
N ALA A 28 -2.03 -6.35 -3.70
CA ALA A 28 -1.83 -6.85 -5.04
C ALA A 28 -2.47 -5.95 -6.12
N LYS A 29 -3.51 -5.16 -5.78
CA LYS A 29 -4.23 -4.34 -6.77
C LYS A 29 -3.65 -2.93 -6.87
N PRO A 30 -3.27 -2.47 -8.08
CA PRO A 30 -2.81 -1.11 -8.29
C PRO A 30 -3.86 -0.06 -7.90
N VAL A 31 -3.39 1.11 -7.47
CA VAL A 31 -4.19 2.32 -7.32
C VAL A 31 -4.36 2.94 -8.71
N LYS A 32 -5.61 3.04 -9.17
CA LYS A 32 -5.90 3.66 -10.47
C LYS A 32 -5.91 5.18 -10.35
N ILE A 33 -4.96 5.83 -11.02
CA ILE A 33 -4.87 7.29 -11.11
C ILE A 33 -5.24 7.73 -12.53
N GLY A 34 -6.30 8.53 -12.64
CA GLY A 34 -6.68 9.19 -13.89
C GLY A 34 -6.03 10.56 -13.99
N VAL A 35 -5.41 10.86 -15.12
CA VAL A 35 -4.92 12.21 -15.44
C VAL A 35 -5.84 12.77 -16.51
N ALA A 36 -6.65 13.76 -16.17
CA ALA A 36 -7.52 14.41 -17.14
C ALA A 36 -6.73 15.51 -17.88
N GLY A 37 -6.84 15.55 -19.22
CA GLY A 37 -6.18 16.58 -20.02
C GLY A 37 -6.24 16.30 -21.52
N ALA A 38 -5.82 17.28 -22.33
CA ALA A 38 -5.64 17.13 -23.77
C ALA A 38 -4.40 16.27 -24.03
N HIS A 39 -4.59 14.99 -24.28
CA HIS A 39 -3.49 14.06 -24.54
C HIS A 39 -3.18 13.89 -26.04
N SER A 40 -3.97 14.53 -26.90
CA SER A 40 -3.84 14.51 -28.36
C SER A 40 -4.45 15.77 -28.99
N GLY A 41 -4.25 15.96 -30.30
CA GLY A 41 -4.73 17.11 -31.05
C GLY A 41 -3.94 18.39 -30.81
N ASP A 42 -4.45 19.52 -31.30
CA ASP A 42 -3.74 20.80 -31.32
C ASP A 42 -3.42 21.34 -29.92
N LEU A 43 -4.21 20.93 -28.92
CA LEU A 43 -4.03 21.33 -27.52
C LEU A 43 -3.21 20.32 -26.70
N ALA A 44 -2.62 19.29 -27.32
CA ALA A 44 -1.84 18.27 -26.62
C ALA A 44 -0.66 18.86 -25.83
N SER A 45 -0.08 19.96 -26.31
CA SER A 45 1.01 20.68 -25.63
C SER A 45 0.64 21.12 -24.21
N TYR A 46 -0.66 21.32 -23.92
CA TYR A 46 -1.13 21.69 -22.59
C TYR A 46 -1.31 20.48 -21.65
N GLY A 47 -1.65 19.30 -22.17
CA GLY A 47 -1.94 18.11 -21.34
C GLY A 47 -0.77 17.11 -21.23
N LEU A 48 0.07 16.99 -22.26
CA LEU A 48 1.23 16.08 -22.24
C LEU A 48 2.24 16.38 -21.13
N PRO A 49 2.55 17.63 -20.76
CA PRO A 49 3.45 17.91 -19.63
C PRO A 49 2.94 17.34 -18.32
N THR A 50 1.64 17.54 -18.03
CA THR A 50 0.98 17.01 -16.82
C THR A 50 0.96 15.48 -16.81
N LEU A 51 0.62 14.85 -17.95
CA LEU A 51 0.64 13.39 -18.08
C LEU A 51 2.03 12.81 -17.81
N LYS A 52 3.07 13.39 -18.41
CA LYS A 52 4.46 12.93 -18.23
C LYS A 52 4.95 13.14 -16.79
N ALA A 53 4.60 14.27 -16.17
CA ALA A 53 4.93 14.52 -14.76
C ALA A 53 4.27 13.49 -13.84
N ALA A 54 2.98 13.20 -14.04
CA ALA A 54 2.27 12.18 -13.30
C ALA A 54 2.91 10.80 -13.47
N GLN A 55 3.27 10.41 -14.70
CA GLN A 55 3.96 9.14 -14.97
C GLN A 55 5.32 9.05 -14.25
N LEU A 56 6.09 10.14 -14.23
CA LEU A 56 7.38 10.18 -13.56
C LEU A 56 7.24 9.99 -12.05
N ILE A 57 6.27 10.66 -11.42
CA ILE A 57 6.03 10.56 -9.98
C ILE A 57 5.43 9.20 -9.60
N VAL A 58 4.51 8.65 -10.41
CA VAL A 58 3.98 7.30 -10.18
C VAL A 58 5.11 6.27 -10.22
N LYS A 59 6.04 6.38 -11.18
CA LYS A 59 7.20 5.50 -11.25
C LYS A 59 8.07 5.60 -10.00
N ASP A 60 8.44 6.81 -9.59
CA ASP A 60 9.26 7.07 -8.39
C ASP A 60 8.59 6.55 -7.10
N ILE A 61 7.27 6.76 -6.93
CA ILE A 61 6.54 6.24 -5.78
C ILE A 61 6.48 4.71 -5.78
N ASN A 62 6.21 4.09 -6.92
CA ASN A 62 6.13 2.64 -7.04
C ASN A 62 7.50 1.98 -6.80
N GLU A 63 8.59 2.61 -7.22
CA GLU A 63 9.96 2.20 -6.90
C GLU A 63 10.26 2.27 -5.39
N ARG A 64 9.60 3.18 -4.66
CA ARG A 64 9.68 3.28 -3.18
C ARG A 64 8.69 2.39 -2.41
N GLY A 65 8.03 1.45 -3.08
CA GLY A 65 7.08 0.52 -2.46
C GLY A 65 5.61 0.94 -2.55
N GLY A 66 5.30 1.96 -3.36
CA GLY A 66 3.93 2.34 -3.68
C GLY A 66 3.18 3.02 -2.53
N LEU A 67 1.88 3.23 -2.73
CA LEU A 67 0.99 3.84 -1.75
C LEU A 67 0.38 2.77 -0.85
N ASN A 68 0.76 2.74 0.43
CA ASN A 68 0.35 1.68 1.38
C ASN A 68 0.67 0.26 0.86
N GLY A 69 1.83 0.10 0.20
CA GLY A 69 2.25 -1.17 -0.39
C GLY A 69 1.60 -1.50 -1.73
N ARG A 70 0.89 -0.54 -2.36
CA ARG A 70 0.17 -0.74 -3.62
C ARG A 70 0.83 0.04 -4.76
N PRO A 71 1.07 -0.57 -5.92
CA PRO A 71 1.58 0.12 -7.10
C PRO A 71 0.51 1.00 -7.77
#